data_AF-A0AAN9GEN9-F1
#
_entry.id   AF-A0AAN9GEN9-F1
#
_cell.length_a   1.000
_cell.length_b   1.000
_cell.length_c   1.000
_cell.angle_alpha   90.00
_cell.angle_beta   90.00
_cell.angle_gamma   90.00
#
_symmetry.space_group_name_H-M   'P 1'
#
loop_
_entity.id
_entity.type
_entity.pdbx_description
1 polymer ?
#
loop_
_entity_poly.entity_id
_entity_poly.type
_entity_poly.pdbx_seq_one_letter_code
_entity_poly.pdbx_strand_id
1 'polypeptide(L)'
;MMKPLLKIVRWFRCLHRVSHILPFVFLFTAVNVLSYYYLYEPLSEPRIVRQRSVNHNQQPSTGTSQRPASLLSILTPHSASSFNLQGTSGSTHNNSSSLSTPKGAGFSARNSLLLNVLKSQNGRLTSNNDKFTSQNGRLVSQNSHLTSQKGSLTSQKGSLASQKGSLTSQKGNLTSQQGSLTSAPTSPEPDCGHIPFNATYKKLEPFKPVLTGEFLCGLLETTDAFLHEMTKANISVFMYGGTLIGSWRHHGFVPWDDDIDFAVPIDKQKIILPLLKGLHPPFVLDMSSSMRWKMFKSTGSASIPPYSWRFPFLDINFYHRNATHVWDNDQRIFSSFIYPRDWILPLTTRPFHGRWWPAPRDAEKALRLNYQIDTCYTGYYSHRLERLKAERTVPCSGLQGALPLVKRVVTASGCNETLYLGDRVLEHHWFDNSKCARGYG
;
A
#
# COMPACT_ATOMS: atom_id res chain seq x y z
N MET A 1 63.90 67.07 2.78
CA MET A 1 63.77 65.60 2.97
C MET A 1 63.24 65.42 4.39
N MET A 2 62.07 64.88 4.75
CA MET A 2 60.96 64.13 4.14
C MET A 2 59.62 64.71 4.70
N LYS A 3 58.51 64.56 3.98
CA LYS A 3 57.11 64.85 4.37
C LYS A 3 56.35 63.51 4.53
N PRO A 4 55.06 63.45 4.94
CA PRO A 4 54.28 64.19 5.97
C PRO A 4 53.42 63.21 6.84
N LEU A 5 53.00 63.50 8.09
CA LEU A 5 51.99 64.43 8.62
C LEU A 5 50.52 64.23 8.16
N LEU A 6 49.71 63.84 9.17
CA LEU A 6 48.26 63.89 9.33
C LEU A 6 47.58 65.12 8.71
N LYS A 7 46.37 64.90 8.16
CA LYS A 7 45.08 65.61 8.43
C LYS A 7 44.12 65.42 7.26
N ILE A 8 42.84 65.12 7.53
CA ILE A 8 41.68 65.96 7.20
C ILE A 8 40.39 65.19 7.49
N VAL A 9 39.77 65.59 8.60
CA VAL A 9 38.34 65.51 8.90
C VAL A 9 37.68 66.71 8.21
N ARG A 10 36.65 66.47 7.40
CA ARG A 10 35.68 67.46 6.88
C ARG A 10 34.65 66.64 6.09
N TRP A 11 33.38 66.54 6.47
CA TRP A 11 32.41 67.63 6.47
C TRP A 11 31.19 67.27 7.32
N PHE A 12 30.80 68.17 8.23
CA PHE A 12 29.47 68.27 8.83
C PHE A 12 28.96 69.69 8.57
N ARG A 13 27.64 69.79 8.36
CA ARG A 13 26.77 70.98 8.29
C ARG A 13 26.52 71.61 6.91
N CYS A 14 25.33 71.29 6.37
CA CYS A 14 24.36 72.33 6.08
C CYS A 14 23.01 71.91 6.71
N LEU A 15 22.45 72.78 7.54
CA LEU A 15 21.22 72.60 8.32
C LEU A 15 20.12 73.48 7.69
N HIS A 16 18.89 72.96 7.77
CA HIS A 16 17.61 73.65 7.92
C HIS A 16 16.76 74.12 6.72
N ARG A 17 15.48 73.70 6.84
CA ARG A 17 14.21 74.05 6.14
C ARG A 17 14.01 73.26 4.84
N VAL A 18 13.04 72.37 4.73
CA VAL A 18 11.63 72.48 5.12
C VAL A 18 11.08 71.15 5.67
N SER A 19 10.39 71.25 6.79
CA SER A 19 9.56 70.24 7.46
C SER A 19 8.39 69.82 6.58
N HIS A 20 8.00 68.54 6.55
CA HIS A 20 6.62 68.06 6.75
C HIS A 20 6.52 66.53 6.51
N ILE A 21 6.20 65.81 7.60
CA ILE A 21 5.41 64.56 7.66
C ILE A 21 6.15 63.22 7.37
N LEU A 22 6.71 62.65 8.44
CA LEU A 22 6.58 61.23 8.83
C LEU A 22 5.55 61.20 10.00
N PRO A 23 4.74 60.15 10.24
CA PRO A 23 5.17 58.74 10.18
C PRO A 23 4.12 57.72 9.67
N PHE A 24 4.56 56.72 8.89
CA PHE A 24 3.83 55.45 8.73
C PHE A 24 4.83 54.28 8.65
N VAL A 25 5.62 54.12 9.70
CA VAL A 25 6.41 52.90 9.96
C VAL A 25 6.24 52.59 11.43
N PHE A 26 5.08 52.03 11.80
CA PHE A 26 4.82 51.29 13.05
C PHE A 26 3.34 50.89 13.06
N LEU A 27 2.92 49.99 12.15
CA LEU A 27 1.63 49.31 12.28
C LEU A 27 1.51 48.05 11.40
N PHE A 28 2.42 47.08 11.52
CA PHE A 28 2.22 45.75 10.91
C PHE A 28 2.85 44.61 11.73
N THR A 29 2.78 44.68 13.05
CA THR A 29 3.17 43.59 13.97
C THR A 29 2.10 43.24 15.02
N ALA A 30 0.83 43.62 14.83
CA ALA A 30 -0.20 43.38 15.84
C ALA A 30 -1.62 43.05 15.31
N VAL A 31 -1.74 42.27 14.22
CA VAL A 31 -3.07 41.79 13.74
C VAL A 31 -3.18 40.28 13.54
N ASN A 32 -2.13 39.48 13.73
CA ASN A 32 -2.22 38.00 13.58
C ASN A 32 -2.02 37.20 14.87
N VAL A 33 -2.39 37.76 16.03
CA VAL A 33 -2.36 37.04 17.33
C VAL A 33 -3.76 36.92 17.98
N LEU A 34 -4.82 37.43 17.35
CA LEU A 34 -6.20 37.38 17.90
C LEU A 34 -7.24 36.82 16.91
N SER A 35 -6.89 35.77 16.17
CA SER A 35 -7.87 34.88 15.52
C SER A 35 -7.68 33.41 15.88
N TYR A 36 -6.91 33.14 16.95
CA TYR A 36 -6.59 31.78 17.41
C TYR A 36 -7.36 31.33 18.67
N TYR A 37 -8.31 32.14 19.14
CA TYR A 37 -9.19 31.82 20.26
C TYR A 37 -10.61 32.27 19.92
N TYR A 38 -11.36 31.47 19.18
CA TYR A 38 -12.82 31.37 19.21
C TYR A 38 -13.23 30.47 18.05
N LEU A 39 -13.56 29.21 18.37
CA LEU A 39 -14.41 28.24 17.66
C LEU A 39 -13.89 26.82 17.94
N TYR A 40 -14.19 26.30 19.13
CA TYR A 40 -14.41 24.86 19.35
C TYR A 40 -15.08 24.72 20.72
N GLU A 41 -16.42 24.71 20.74
CA GLU A 41 -17.17 24.14 21.85
C GLU A 41 -17.09 22.60 21.77
N PRO A 42 -16.97 21.89 22.92
CA PRO A 42 -16.90 20.45 22.95
C PRO A 42 -18.31 19.85 22.83
N LEU A 43 -18.57 19.12 21.73
CA LEU A 43 -19.71 18.21 21.67
C LEU A 43 -19.45 17.03 22.60
N SER A 44 -20.44 16.81 23.46
CA SER A 44 -20.54 15.82 24.52
C SER A 44 -20.47 14.37 24.02
N GLU A 45 -19.73 13.54 24.76
CA GLU A 45 -19.66 12.08 24.58
C GLU A 45 -20.99 11.39 24.87
N PRO A 46 -21.42 10.39 24.06
CA PRO A 46 -22.34 9.38 24.53
C PRO A 46 -21.58 8.22 25.21
N ARG A 47 -22.02 7.94 26.45
CA ARG A 47 -21.55 6.87 27.35
C ARG A 47 -21.47 5.51 26.66
N ILE A 48 -20.30 4.88 26.76
CA ILE A 48 -20.11 3.46 26.47
C ILE A 48 -20.68 2.63 27.64
N VAL A 49 -21.73 1.87 27.36
CA VAL A 49 -22.26 0.82 28.25
C VAL A 49 -21.28 -0.35 28.25
N ARG A 50 -20.71 -0.66 29.42
CA ARG A 50 -19.94 -1.88 29.69
C ARG A 50 -20.83 -3.11 29.49
N GLN A 51 -20.55 -3.93 28.49
CA GLN A 51 -21.01 -5.33 28.48
C GLN A 51 -19.95 -6.22 29.13
N ARG A 52 -20.41 -6.97 30.15
CA ARG A 52 -19.66 -7.96 30.91
C ARG A 52 -19.23 -9.12 29.99
N SER A 53 -17.95 -9.46 30.05
CA SER A 53 -17.43 -10.76 29.62
C SER A 53 -18.03 -11.86 30.50
N VAL A 54 -18.69 -12.84 29.88
CA VAL A 54 -19.09 -14.10 30.51
C VAL A 54 -18.10 -15.16 30.04
N ASN A 55 -17.27 -15.64 30.98
CA ASN A 55 -16.45 -16.82 30.85
C ASN A 55 -17.34 -18.07 30.78
N HIS A 56 -17.19 -18.89 29.74
CA HIS A 56 -17.51 -20.30 29.83
C HIS A 56 -16.31 -21.14 29.36
N ASN A 57 -15.58 -21.66 30.36
CA ASN A 57 -14.73 -22.84 30.26
C ASN A 57 -15.62 -24.06 30.03
N GLN A 58 -15.41 -24.80 28.93
CA GLN A 58 -15.63 -26.25 28.91
C GLN A 58 -14.60 -26.92 27.97
N GLN A 59 -13.80 -27.81 28.57
CA GLN A 59 -12.97 -28.81 27.87
C GLN A 59 -13.86 -29.82 27.13
N PRO A 60 -13.39 -30.44 26.03
CA PRO A 60 -13.86 -31.74 25.60
C PRO A 60 -12.86 -32.85 25.96
N SER A 61 -13.39 -33.90 26.59
CA SER A 61 -12.74 -35.17 26.85
C SER A 61 -12.62 -36.03 25.59
N THR A 62 -11.55 -36.82 25.59
CA THR A 62 -11.11 -37.85 24.66
C THR A 62 -12.16 -38.92 24.32
N GLY A 63 -12.18 -39.37 23.06
CA GLY A 63 -12.87 -40.58 22.61
C GLY A 63 -12.34 -41.04 21.26
N THR A 64 -11.57 -42.12 21.28
CA THR A 64 -10.98 -42.84 20.15
C THR A 64 -12.03 -43.58 19.29
N SER A 65 -11.76 -43.70 17.99
CA SER A 65 -11.68 -44.99 17.26
C SER A 65 -12.21 -44.97 15.81
N GLN A 66 -11.31 -45.37 14.92
CA GLN A 66 -11.46 -46.19 13.70
C GLN A 66 -11.93 -45.60 12.34
N ARG A 67 -11.03 -45.81 11.36
CA ARG A 67 -11.16 -45.84 9.89
C ARG A 67 -12.08 -47.00 9.43
N PRO A 68 -12.66 -46.98 8.20
CA PRO A 68 -11.96 -47.25 6.90
C PRO A 68 -12.26 -46.17 5.84
N ALA A 69 -11.33 -45.75 4.97
CA ALA A 69 -10.72 -46.39 3.80
C ALA A 69 -11.64 -46.51 2.54
N SER A 70 -11.28 -45.70 1.54
CA SER A 70 -11.38 -45.92 0.07
C SER A 70 -12.74 -45.93 -0.63
N LEU A 71 -12.95 -44.95 -1.53
CA LEU A 71 -13.09 -45.22 -2.98
C LEU A 71 -13.04 -43.90 -3.77
N LEU A 72 -12.22 -43.93 -4.82
CA LEU A 72 -11.97 -42.87 -5.78
C LEU A 72 -12.82 -43.16 -7.02
N SER A 73 -13.65 -42.23 -7.50
CA SER A 73 -14.04 -42.18 -8.92
C SER A 73 -14.73 -40.86 -9.30
N ILE A 74 -13.98 -40.03 -10.04
CA ILE A 74 -14.35 -39.39 -11.31
C ILE A 74 -15.83 -39.05 -11.52
N LEU A 75 -16.17 -37.75 -11.51
CA LEU A 75 -17.18 -37.19 -12.42
C LEU A 75 -16.78 -35.77 -12.84
N THR A 76 -16.51 -35.62 -14.14
CA THR A 76 -16.45 -34.36 -14.89
C THR A 76 -17.88 -33.82 -15.13
N PRO A 77 -18.04 -32.51 -15.37
CA PRO A 77 -19.36 -31.89 -15.50
C PRO A 77 -19.90 -32.03 -16.94
N HIS A 78 -21.18 -32.39 -17.09
CA HIS A 78 -21.92 -32.22 -18.34
C HIS A 78 -23.20 -31.41 -18.10
N SER A 79 -23.27 -30.29 -18.82
CA SER A 79 -24.46 -29.58 -19.32
C SER A 79 -25.71 -29.57 -18.45
N ALA A 80 -25.90 -28.46 -17.73
CA ALA A 80 -27.23 -27.98 -17.36
C ALA A 80 -28.00 -27.62 -18.64
N SER A 81 -29.07 -28.38 -18.93
CA SER A 81 -30.15 -27.92 -19.78
C SER A 81 -31.36 -27.66 -18.89
N SER A 82 -31.80 -26.41 -18.94
CA SER A 82 -32.93 -25.83 -18.25
C SER A 82 -34.22 -26.46 -18.73
N PHE A 83 -34.96 -27.12 -17.83
CA PHE A 83 -36.38 -27.42 -18.04
C PHE A 83 -37.22 -26.53 -17.12
N ASN A 84 -37.79 -25.49 -17.74
CA ASN A 84 -38.88 -24.68 -17.21
C ASN A 84 -40.13 -25.57 -17.08
N LEU A 85 -40.69 -25.68 -15.87
CA LEU A 85 -42.07 -26.13 -15.68
C LEU A 85 -42.91 -24.93 -15.24
N GLN A 86 -43.60 -24.35 -16.22
CA GLN A 86 -44.72 -23.43 -16.01
C GLN A 86 -45.78 -24.15 -15.17
N GLY A 87 -46.10 -23.58 -14.01
CA GLY A 87 -47.25 -23.97 -13.22
C GLY A 87 -48.53 -23.67 -13.99
N THR A 88 -49.32 -24.70 -14.23
CA THR A 88 -50.72 -24.56 -14.66
C THR A 88 -51.62 -24.93 -13.48
N SER A 89 -52.34 -23.93 -13.01
CA SER A 89 -53.44 -24.03 -12.05
C SER A 89 -54.63 -24.74 -12.71
N GLY A 90 -54.89 -25.98 -12.32
CA GLY A 90 -56.07 -26.74 -12.72
C GLY A 90 -57.10 -26.79 -11.60
N SER A 91 -58.14 -25.97 -11.68
CA SER A 91 -59.35 -26.06 -10.86
C SER A 91 -60.18 -27.28 -11.28
N THR A 92 -60.54 -28.17 -10.36
CA THR A 92 -61.54 -29.21 -10.63
C THR A 92 -62.90 -28.79 -10.07
N HIS A 93 -63.78 -28.43 -11.00
CA HIS A 93 -65.23 -28.27 -10.80
C HIS A 93 -65.87 -29.61 -10.38
N ASN A 94 -66.72 -29.56 -9.35
CA ASN A 94 -67.67 -30.62 -9.02
C ASN A 94 -68.82 -30.61 -10.04
N ASN A 95 -68.97 -31.67 -10.84
CA ASN A 95 -70.17 -31.94 -11.61
C ASN A 95 -70.91 -33.15 -11.00
N SER A 96 -72.07 -32.87 -10.40
CA SER A 96 -73.06 -33.89 -10.02
C SER A 96 -74.13 -33.96 -11.10
N SER A 97 -74.16 -35.06 -11.85
CA SER A 97 -75.31 -35.43 -12.68
C SER A 97 -75.88 -36.76 -12.20
N SER A 98 -77.20 -36.79 -12.05
CA SER A 98 -78.03 -37.90 -11.64
C SER A 98 -78.48 -38.73 -12.85
N LEU A 99 -78.36 -40.07 -12.80
CA LEU A 99 -79.42 -40.97 -13.27
C LEU A 99 -79.24 -42.42 -12.76
N SER A 100 -80.33 -42.89 -12.12
CA SER A 100 -80.87 -44.25 -11.89
C SER A 100 -79.99 -45.52 -12.00
N THR A 101 -80.03 -46.30 -10.91
CA THR A 101 -79.60 -47.70 -10.71
C THR A 101 -80.36 -48.73 -11.59
N PRO A 102 -79.84 -49.98 -11.78
CA PRO A 102 -80.18 -51.02 -10.80
C PRO A 102 -79.05 -52.01 -10.45
N LYS A 103 -79.03 -52.35 -9.15
CA LYS A 103 -78.77 -53.66 -8.53
C LYS A 103 -77.63 -54.52 -9.12
N GLY A 104 -76.50 -54.48 -8.42
CA GLY A 104 -75.41 -55.44 -8.50
C GLY A 104 -74.54 -55.35 -7.24
N ALA A 105 -75.09 -55.70 -6.08
CA ALA A 105 -74.48 -55.53 -4.75
C ALA A 105 -73.23 -56.38 -4.47
N GLY A 106 -72.72 -57.11 -5.47
CA GLY A 106 -71.49 -57.93 -5.36
C GLY A 106 -70.22 -57.26 -5.90
N PHE A 107 -70.32 -56.22 -6.74
CA PHE A 107 -69.15 -55.61 -7.41
C PHE A 107 -68.74 -54.23 -6.86
N SER A 108 -69.63 -53.53 -6.16
CA SER A 108 -69.39 -52.17 -5.65
C SER A 108 -68.50 -52.14 -4.39
N ALA A 109 -68.67 -53.12 -3.49
CA ALA A 109 -67.92 -53.17 -2.22
C ALA A 109 -66.43 -53.49 -2.42
N ARG A 110 -66.08 -54.34 -3.41
CA ARG A 110 -64.67 -54.62 -3.76
C ARG A 110 -63.98 -53.40 -4.34
N ASN A 111 -64.65 -52.65 -5.22
CA ASN A 111 -64.10 -51.42 -5.80
C ASN A 111 -63.98 -50.29 -4.78
N SER A 112 -64.91 -50.16 -3.83
CA SER A 112 -64.80 -49.17 -2.76
C SER A 112 -63.67 -49.52 -1.77
N LEU A 113 -63.47 -50.80 -1.44
CA LEU A 113 -62.33 -51.26 -0.66
C LEU A 113 -61.01 -50.98 -1.38
N LEU A 114 -60.92 -51.33 -2.67
CA LEU A 114 -59.71 -51.10 -3.48
C LEU A 114 -59.37 -49.61 -3.57
N LEU A 115 -60.39 -48.75 -3.75
CA LEU A 115 -60.21 -47.30 -3.81
C LEU A 115 -59.74 -46.72 -2.47
N ASN A 116 -60.24 -47.24 -1.34
CA ASN A 116 -59.79 -46.83 -0.02
C ASN A 116 -58.34 -47.29 0.26
N VAL A 117 -57.96 -48.49 -0.19
CA VAL A 117 -56.57 -48.98 -0.12
C VAL A 117 -55.65 -48.09 -0.95
N LEU A 118 -56.03 -47.75 -2.19
CA LEU A 118 -55.24 -46.87 -3.06
C LEU A 118 -55.11 -45.45 -2.49
N LYS A 119 -56.18 -44.88 -1.91
CA LYS A 119 -56.13 -43.58 -1.22
C LYS A 119 -55.19 -43.61 -0.01
N SER A 120 -55.24 -44.68 0.79
CA SER A 120 -54.35 -44.87 1.94
C SER A 120 -52.88 -45.01 1.51
N GLN A 121 -52.61 -45.80 0.46
CA GLN A 121 -51.27 -45.94 -0.11
C GLN A 121 -50.75 -44.62 -0.69
N ASN A 122 -51.59 -43.87 -1.40
CA ASN A 122 -51.23 -42.56 -1.92
C ASN A 122 -50.92 -41.57 -0.80
N GLY A 123 -51.73 -41.51 0.26
CA GLY A 123 -51.44 -40.69 1.44
C GLY A 123 -50.12 -41.06 2.13
N ARG A 124 -49.79 -42.36 2.17
CA ARG A 124 -48.51 -42.85 2.70
C ARG A 124 -47.32 -42.46 1.80
N LEU A 125 -47.48 -42.51 0.48
CA LEU A 125 -46.47 -42.06 -0.49
C LEU A 125 -46.24 -40.55 -0.39
N THR A 126 -47.29 -39.74 -0.30
CA THR A 126 -47.17 -38.29 -0.09
C THR A 126 -46.42 -37.97 1.19
N SER A 127 -46.79 -38.61 2.32
CA SER A 127 -46.09 -38.41 3.59
C SER A 127 -44.61 -38.81 3.53
N ASN A 128 -44.28 -39.88 2.79
CA ASN A 128 -42.88 -40.27 2.59
C ASN A 128 -42.15 -39.24 1.71
N ASN A 129 -42.79 -38.71 0.66
CA ASN A 129 -42.21 -37.69 -0.20
C ASN A 129 -41.91 -36.39 0.57
N ASP A 130 -42.80 -35.98 1.47
CA ASP A 130 -42.59 -34.81 2.33
C ASP A 130 -41.39 -35.03 3.28
N LYS A 131 -41.25 -36.24 3.84
CA LYS A 131 -40.09 -36.61 4.66
C LYS A 131 -38.78 -36.57 3.87
N PHE A 132 -38.77 -37.12 2.65
CA PHE A 132 -37.60 -37.06 1.77
C PHE A 132 -37.23 -35.62 1.39
N THR A 133 -38.23 -34.79 1.10
CA THR A 133 -38.02 -33.36 0.78
C THR A 133 -37.41 -32.62 1.97
N SER A 134 -37.92 -32.86 3.19
CA SER A 134 -37.37 -32.28 4.41
C SER A 134 -35.93 -32.76 4.67
N GLN A 135 -35.64 -34.04 4.45
CA GLN A 135 -34.31 -34.60 4.60
C GLN A 135 -33.32 -34.01 3.58
N ASN A 136 -33.76 -33.83 2.33
CA ASN A 136 -32.96 -33.18 1.29
C ASN A 136 -32.64 -31.71 1.65
N GLY A 137 -33.62 -30.97 2.17
CA GLY A 137 -33.40 -29.60 2.66
C GLY A 137 -32.35 -29.52 3.77
N ARG A 138 -32.35 -30.49 4.69
CA ARG A 138 -31.31 -30.60 5.74
C ARG A 138 -29.93 -30.88 5.16
N LEU A 139 -29.82 -31.77 4.17
CA LEU A 139 -28.55 -32.09 3.52
C LEU A 139 -27.98 -30.90 2.75
N VAL A 140 -28.82 -30.12 2.06
CA VAL A 140 -28.41 -28.89 1.38
C VAL A 140 -27.86 -27.86 2.37
N SER A 141 -28.52 -27.68 3.51
CA SER A 141 -28.05 -26.80 4.59
C SER A 141 -26.73 -27.29 5.21
N GLN A 142 -26.57 -28.59 5.42
CA GLN A 142 -25.30 -29.15 5.90
C GLN A 142 -24.17 -28.93 4.89
N ASN A 143 -24.44 -29.08 3.59
CA ASN A 143 -23.45 -28.88 2.54
C ASN A 143 -23.03 -27.40 2.40
N SER A 144 -23.94 -26.45 2.58
CA SER A 144 -23.60 -25.02 2.59
C SER A 144 -22.75 -24.65 3.81
N HIS A 145 -23.03 -25.22 4.98
CA HIS A 145 -22.20 -25.07 6.17
C HIS A 145 -20.78 -25.64 5.96
N LEU A 146 -20.65 -26.84 5.39
CA LEU A 146 -19.35 -27.44 5.08
C LEU A 146 -18.55 -26.59 4.06
N THR A 147 -19.23 -26.02 3.07
CA THR A 147 -18.61 -25.12 2.08
C THR A 147 -18.08 -23.85 2.75
N SER A 148 -18.85 -23.27 3.67
CA SER A 148 -18.42 -22.11 4.46
C SER A 148 -17.21 -22.43 5.34
N GLN A 149 -17.23 -23.57 6.05
CA GLN A 149 -16.09 -24.03 6.86
C GLN A 149 -14.83 -24.24 6.02
N LYS A 150 -14.96 -24.82 4.82
CA LYS A 150 -13.84 -24.98 3.87
C LYS A 150 -13.27 -23.62 3.44
N GLY A 151 -14.13 -22.61 3.23
CA GLY A 151 -13.71 -21.23 2.97
C GLY A 151 -12.88 -20.66 4.12
N SER A 152 -13.38 -20.78 5.36
CA SER A 152 -12.67 -20.32 6.56
C SER A 152 -11.31 -21.01 6.75
N LEU A 153 -11.23 -22.33 6.55
CA LEU A 153 -9.98 -23.09 6.62
C LEU A 153 -8.98 -22.66 5.54
N THR A 154 -9.47 -22.32 4.35
CA THR A 154 -8.62 -21.80 3.25
C THR A 154 -8.04 -20.44 3.61
N SER A 155 -8.85 -19.53 4.18
CA SER A 155 -8.37 -18.24 4.68
C SER A 155 -7.36 -18.40 5.81
N GLN A 156 -7.61 -19.28 6.77
CA GLN A 156 -6.65 -19.59 7.85
C GLN A 156 -5.32 -20.12 7.30
N LYS A 157 -5.36 -21.03 6.31
CA LYS A 157 -4.16 -21.53 5.63
C LYS A 157 -3.37 -20.41 4.96
N GLY A 158 -4.06 -19.44 4.34
CA GLY A 158 -3.46 -18.23 3.79
C GLY A 158 -2.76 -17.37 4.85
N SER A 159 -3.43 -17.13 5.98
CA SER A 159 -2.84 -16.39 7.11
C SER A 159 -1.60 -17.10 7.69
N LEU A 160 -1.63 -18.43 7.83
CA LEU A 160 -0.48 -19.22 8.29
C LEU A 160 0.69 -19.16 7.28
N ALA A 161 0.40 -19.18 5.98
CA ALA A 161 1.43 -19.02 4.94
C ALA A 161 2.11 -17.64 5.03
N SER A 162 1.32 -16.58 5.23
CA SER A 162 1.85 -15.23 5.44
C SER A 162 2.71 -15.13 6.71
N GLN A 163 2.25 -15.70 7.82
CA GLN A 163 3.04 -15.77 9.07
C GLN A 163 4.35 -16.54 8.88
N LYS A 164 4.33 -17.66 8.17
CA LYS A 164 5.53 -18.42 7.82
C LYS A 164 6.50 -17.60 6.95
N GLY A 165 5.96 -16.80 6.02
CA GLY A 165 6.75 -15.84 5.23
C GLY A 165 7.46 -14.82 6.13
N SER A 166 6.71 -14.18 7.04
CA SER A 166 7.29 -13.23 8.01
C SER A 166 8.35 -13.86 8.90
N LEU A 167 8.13 -15.08 9.40
CA LEU A 167 9.12 -15.81 10.21
C LEU A 167 10.37 -16.17 9.40
N THR A 168 10.21 -16.49 8.11
CA THR A 168 11.35 -16.78 7.22
C THR A 168 12.18 -15.52 6.99
N SER A 169 11.55 -14.37 6.79
CA SER A 169 12.22 -13.08 6.70
C SER A 169 12.92 -12.68 8.00
N GLN A 170 12.28 -12.89 9.16
CA GLN A 170 12.90 -12.66 10.47
C GLN A 170 14.11 -13.57 10.69
N LYS A 171 14.03 -14.85 10.32
CA LYS A 171 15.17 -15.78 10.35
C LYS A 171 16.30 -15.33 9.42
N GLY A 172 15.97 -14.81 8.23
CA GLY A 172 16.95 -14.20 7.32
C GLY A 172 17.68 -13.03 7.97
N ASN A 173 16.95 -12.13 8.61
CA ASN A 173 17.52 -10.99 9.34
C ASN A 173 18.41 -11.44 10.51
N LEU A 174 17.98 -12.42 11.30
CA LEU A 174 18.78 -12.97 12.40
C LEU A 174 20.06 -13.66 11.90
N THR A 175 19.98 -14.37 10.77
CA THR A 175 21.16 -15.00 10.15
C THR A 175 22.14 -13.94 9.64
N SER A 176 21.64 -12.84 9.08
CA SER A 176 22.45 -11.69 8.68
C SER A 176 23.11 -11.02 9.89
N GLN A 177 22.37 -10.82 10.98
CA GLN A 177 22.90 -10.25 12.23
C GLN A 177 23.95 -11.15 12.88
N GLN A 178 23.75 -12.48 12.85
CA GLN A 178 24.73 -13.44 13.34
C GLN A 178 26.00 -13.44 12.48
N GLY A 179 25.88 -13.32 11.15
CA GLY A 179 27.01 -13.12 10.25
C GLY A 179 27.82 -11.88 10.60
N SER A 180 27.15 -10.76 10.92
CA SER A 180 27.80 -9.51 11.36
C SER A 180 28.48 -9.61 12.73
N LEU A 181 28.03 -10.50 13.63
CA LEU A 181 28.65 -10.70 14.95
C LEU A 181 29.88 -11.62 14.92
N THR A 182 29.99 -12.50 13.93
CA THR A 182 31.15 -13.42 13.79
C THR A 182 32.30 -12.87 12.97
N SER A 183 32.14 -11.73 12.30
CA SER A 183 33.18 -11.07 11.51
C SER A 183 33.66 -9.78 12.16
N ALA A 184 34.54 -9.90 13.15
CA ALA A 184 35.49 -8.84 13.49
C ALA A 184 36.89 -9.49 13.51
N PRO A 185 37.75 -9.15 12.53
CA PRO A 185 38.52 -7.92 12.59
C PRO A 185 38.60 -7.13 11.27
N THR A 186 38.87 -5.82 11.40
CA THR A 186 39.03 -4.78 10.36
C THR A 186 37.83 -4.60 9.43
N SER A 187 36.98 -3.62 9.73
CA SER A 187 35.73 -3.30 9.03
C SER A 187 35.93 -3.11 7.51
N PRO A 188 35.37 -3.98 6.66
CA PRO A 188 35.01 -3.59 5.32
C PRO A 188 33.79 -2.64 5.42
N GLU A 189 33.73 -1.62 4.59
CA GLU A 189 32.53 -0.78 4.44
C GLU A 189 31.27 -1.66 4.25
N PRO A 190 30.09 -1.23 4.73
CA PRO A 190 28.85 -1.90 4.34
C PRO A 190 28.74 -1.89 2.81
N ASP A 191 28.65 -3.07 2.18
CA ASP A 191 28.35 -3.19 0.76
C ASP A 191 26.89 -2.80 0.53
N CYS A 192 26.65 -1.50 0.40
CA CYS A 192 25.34 -0.94 0.14
C CYS A 192 24.94 -1.11 -1.33
N GLY A 193 25.71 -1.86 -2.11
CA GLY A 193 25.59 -1.98 -3.55
C GLY A 193 26.19 -0.77 -4.27
N HIS A 194 26.36 -0.96 -5.57
CA HIS A 194 26.64 0.12 -6.52
C HIS A 194 25.51 0.17 -7.54
N ILE A 195 25.13 1.37 -7.97
CA ILE A 195 24.24 1.53 -9.12
C ILE A 195 25.04 1.10 -10.37
N PRO A 196 24.71 -0.03 -11.02
CA PRO A 196 25.46 -0.48 -12.19
C PRO A 196 25.38 0.57 -13.30
N PHE A 197 26.54 0.97 -13.84
CA PHE A 197 26.62 1.95 -14.91
C PHE A 197 27.72 1.59 -15.90
N ASN A 198 27.38 1.54 -17.18
CA ASN A 198 28.35 1.30 -18.23
C ASN A 198 28.96 2.64 -18.72
N ALA A 199 30.14 2.96 -18.20
CA ALA A 199 30.84 4.23 -18.43
C ALA A 199 31.29 4.47 -19.88
N THR A 200 31.21 3.48 -20.78
CA THR A 200 31.60 3.63 -22.18
C THR A 200 30.67 4.59 -22.96
N TYR A 201 29.51 4.92 -22.42
CA TYR A 201 28.55 5.85 -23.04
C TYR A 201 28.82 7.34 -22.67
N LYS A 202 29.85 7.95 -23.28
CA LYS A 202 30.20 9.39 -23.11
C LYS A 202 29.05 10.38 -23.40
N LYS A 203 28.00 10.00 -24.12
CA LYS A 203 26.82 10.85 -24.41
C LYS A 203 25.78 10.91 -23.26
N LEU A 204 26.02 10.23 -22.13
CA LEU A 204 25.09 10.12 -21.00
C LEU A 204 25.43 11.00 -19.79
N GLU A 205 26.27 12.03 -19.94
CA GLU A 205 26.66 12.91 -18.83
C GLU A 205 25.52 13.46 -17.96
N PRO A 206 24.31 13.78 -18.46
CA PRO A 206 23.22 14.20 -17.57
C PRO A 206 22.48 13.04 -16.88
N PHE A 207 22.76 11.78 -17.27
CA PHE A 207 22.11 10.55 -16.79
C PHE A 207 23.07 9.61 -16.03
N LYS A 208 24.19 10.13 -15.51
CA LYS A 208 25.14 9.35 -14.71
C LYS A 208 24.67 9.18 -13.25
N PRO A 209 25.10 8.11 -12.57
CA PRO A 209 24.91 7.98 -11.13
C PRO A 209 25.44 9.20 -10.36
N VAL A 210 24.59 9.81 -9.52
CA VAL A 210 25.00 10.95 -8.65
C VAL A 210 25.27 10.49 -7.22
N LEU A 211 24.55 9.46 -6.76
CA LEU A 211 24.69 8.90 -5.42
C LEU A 211 25.54 7.61 -5.45
N THR A 212 26.72 7.64 -4.81
CA THR A 212 27.68 6.51 -4.80
C THR A 212 28.39 6.38 -3.47
N GLY A 213 28.89 5.18 -3.16
CA GLY A 213 29.76 4.92 -2.00
C GLY A 213 29.11 5.28 -0.67
N GLU A 214 29.87 5.97 0.20
CA GLU A 214 29.41 6.38 1.53
C GLU A 214 28.10 7.19 1.53
N PHE A 215 27.85 8.03 0.52
CA PHE A 215 26.60 8.79 0.46
C PHE A 215 25.40 7.89 0.20
N LEU A 216 25.53 6.91 -0.70
CA LEU A 216 24.48 5.93 -0.96
C LEU A 216 24.19 5.12 0.31
N CYS A 217 25.24 4.62 0.97
CA CYS A 217 25.13 3.92 2.24
C CYS A 217 24.42 4.75 3.30
N GLY A 218 24.87 5.99 3.51
CA GLY A 218 24.33 6.86 4.53
C GLY A 218 22.85 7.19 4.33
N LEU A 219 22.43 7.39 3.07
CA LEU A 219 21.03 7.66 2.75
C LEU A 219 20.13 6.41 2.95
N LEU A 220 20.61 5.24 2.54
CA LEU A 220 19.89 3.98 2.74
C LEU A 220 19.75 3.65 4.24
N GLU A 221 20.82 3.80 5.02
CA GLU A 221 20.79 3.64 6.49
C GLU A 221 19.80 4.60 7.16
N THR A 222 19.81 5.87 6.73
CA THR A 222 18.87 6.89 7.23
C THR A 222 17.42 6.48 6.96
N THR A 223 17.16 5.96 5.76
CA THR A 223 15.83 5.54 5.35
C THR A 223 15.38 4.27 6.07
N ASP A 224 16.28 3.30 6.27
CA ASP A 224 15.99 2.09 7.03
C ASP A 224 15.65 2.41 8.49
N ALA A 225 16.38 3.34 9.13
CA ALA A 225 16.09 3.80 10.49
C ALA A 225 14.73 4.50 10.59
N PHE A 226 14.41 5.37 9.62
CA PHE A 226 13.09 6.01 9.53
C PHE A 226 11.96 4.97 9.40
N LEU A 227 12.08 4.04 8.45
CA LEU A 227 11.06 3.01 8.20
C LEU A 227 10.91 2.03 9.37
N HIS A 228 11.98 1.76 10.11
CA HIS A 228 11.92 0.96 11.33
C HIS A 228 10.99 1.60 12.38
N GLU A 229 11.16 2.89 12.67
CA GLU A 229 10.29 3.59 13.63
C GLU A 229 8.85 3.70 13.12
N MET A 230 8.64 3.90 11.82
CA MET A 230 7.29 3.94 11.25
C MET A 230 6.58 2.59 11.38
N THR A 231 7.31 1.49 11.13
CA THR A 231 6.80 0.12 11.27
C THR A 231 6.45 -0.18 12.72
N LYS A 232 7.35 0.16 13.65
CA LYS A 232 7.15 -0.02 15.09
C LYS A 232 5.95 0.76 15.62
N ALA A 233 5.72 1.97 15.09
CA ALA A 233 4.57 2.80 15.43
C ALA A 233 3.28 2.44 14.67
N ASN A 234 3.32 1.43 13.79
CA ASN A 234 2.22 1.04 12.90
C ASN A 234 1.68 2.21 12.05
N ILE A 235 2.61 3.00 11.49
CA ILE A 235 2.31 4.15 10.64
C ILE A 235 2.57 3.78 9.18
N SER A 236 1.52 3.84 8.37
CA SER A 236 1.61 3.56 6.94
C SER A 236 2.19 4.76 6.17
N VAL A 237 3.44 4.63 5.75
CA VAL A 237 4.18 5.57 4.89
C VAL A 237 4.44 4.90 3.54
N PHE A 238 4.66 5.66 2.46
CA PHE A 238 4.93 5.08 1.15
C PHE A 238 5.93 5.89 0.33
N MET A 239 6.72 5.20 -0.52
CA MET A 239 7.57 5.84 -1.53
C MET A 239 6.71 6.66 -2.49
N TYR A 240 7.16 7.87 -2.78
CA TYR A 240 6.46 8.81 -3.67
C TYR A 240 7.50 9.53 -4.55
N GLY A 241 7.06 10.27 -5.57
CA GLY A 241 7.95 11.09 -6.40
C GLY A 241 9.06 10.32 -7.13
N GLY A 242 10.27 10.88 -7.13
CA GLY A 242 11.46 10.31 -7.79
C GLY A 242 11.82 8.92 -7.26
N THR A 243 11.64 8.71 -5.95
CA THR A 243 11.87 7.41 -5.30
C THR A 243 10.94 6.32 -5.83
N LEU A 244 9.65 6.64 -6.01
CA LEU A 244 8.70 5.67 -6.58
C LEU A 244 8.99 5.39 -8.06
N ILE A 245 9.41 6.41 -8.83
CA ILE A 245 9.88 6.23 -10.22
C ILE A 245 11.09 5.29 -10.24
N GLY A 246 12.03 5.47 -9.30
CA GLY A 246 13.19 4.60 -9.16
C GLY A 246 12.79 3.15 -8.91
N SER A 247 11.97 2.91 -7.90
CA SER A 247 11.44 1.55 -7.61
C SER A 247 10.74 0.95 -8.83
N TRP A 248 9.99 1.75 -9.58
CA TRP A 248 9.30 1.32 -10.79
C TRP A 248 10.25 1.03 -11.96
N ARG A 249 11.23 1.88 -12.21
CA ARG A 249 12.02 1.82 -13.45
C ARG A 249 13.33 1.04 -13.30
N HIS A 250 13.89 1.02 -12.09
CA HIS A 250 15.25 0.56 -11.82
C HIS A 250 15.33 -0.46 -10.67
N HIS A 251 14.20 -0.81 -10.03
CA HIS A 251 14.17 -1.55 -8.76
C HIS A 251 15.10 -0.93 -7.69
N GLY A 252 15.31 0.38 -7.75
CA GLY A 252 16.28 1.12 -6.93
C GLY A 252 16.27 2.60 -7.28
N PHE A 253 17.36 3.32 -7.09
CA PHE A 253 17.42 4.74 -7.45
C PHE A 253 17.23 4.98 -8.95
N VAL A 254 16.59 6.09 -9.30
CA VAL A 254 16.89 6.74 -10.59
C VAL A 254 18.36 7.18 -10.53
N PRO A 255 19.24 6.76 -11.45
CA PRO A 255 20.68 6.92 -11.28
C PRO A 255 21.12 8.37 -11.02
N TRP A 256 20.49 9.33 -11.71
CA TRP A 256 20.80 10.75 -11.63
C TRP A 256 19.99 11.52 -10.57
N ASP A 257 19.24 10.81 -9.74
CA ASP A 257 18.50 11.34 -8.60
C ASP A 257 19.37 11.30 -7.34
N ASP A 258 19.15 12.24 -6.41
CA ASP A 258 20.10 12.52 -5.34
C ASP A 258 19.51 12.56 -3.92
N ASP A 259 18.25 12.16 -3.76
CA ASP A 259 17.57 11.99 -2.46
C ASP A 259 16.57 10.82 -2.44
N ILE A 260 15.87 10.65 -1.32
CA ILE A 260 14.74 9.71 -1.16
C ILE A 260 13.53 10.47 -0.65
N ASP A 261 12.34 10.15 -1.16
CA ASP A 261 11.06 10.71 -0.76
C ASP A 261 10.12 9.66 -0.16
N PHE A 262 9.62 9.93 1.04
CA PHE A 262 8.49 9.20 1.63
C PHE A 262 7.34 10.12 1.99
N ALA A 263 6.12 9.66 1.71
CA ALA A 263 4.89 10.34 2.10
C ALA A 263 4.35 9.76 3.40
N VAL A 264 4.05 10.63 4.35
CA VAL A 264 3.63 10.33 5.72
C VAL A 264 2.28 10.98 6.02
N PRO A 265 1.34 10.31 6.71
CA PRO A 265 0.09 10.95 7.09
C PRO A 265 0.31 12.15 8.01
N ILE A 266 -0.20 13.32 7.64
CA ILE A 266 -0.04 14.56 8.41
C ILE A 266 -0.64 14.45 9.82
N ASP A 267 -1.71 13.65 10.00
CA ASP A 267 -2.33 13.41 11.30
C ASP A 267 -1.42 12.64 12.28
N LYS A 268 -0.30 12.08 11.79
CA LYS A 268 0.69 11.35 12.60
C LYS A 268 1.93 12.18 12.94
N GLN A 269 2.03 13.42 12.46
CA GLN A 269 3.21 14.27 12.67
C GLN A 269 3.61 14.40 14.16
N LYS A 270 2.64 14.58 15.06
CA LYS A 270 2.89 14.69 16.51
C LYS A 270 3.42 13.40 17.15
N ILE A 271 3.07 12.25 16.58
CA ILE A 271 3.52 10.93 17.06
C ILE A 271 4.93 10.65 16.55
N ILE A 272 5.21 11.00 15.29
CA ILE A 272 6.47 10.73 14.61
C ILE A 272 7.60 11.61 15.13
N LEU A 273 7.30 12.86 15.46
CA LEU A 273 8.28 13.84 15.94
C LEU A 273 9.22 13.32 17.05
N PRO A 274 8.70 12.83 18.20
CA PRO A 274 9.57 12.32 19.26
C PRO A 274 10.33 11.05 18.86
N LEU A 275 9.76 10.20 17.99
CA LEU A 275 10.43 8.98 17.51
C LEU A 275 11.67 9.34 16.69
N LEU A 276 11.52 10.24 15.71
CA LEU A 276 12.62 10.65 14.84
C LEU A 276 13.66 11.50 15.57
N LYS A 277 13.26 12.35 16.53
CA LYS A 277 14.21 13.04 17.41
C LYS A 277 15.02 12.06 18.27
N GLY A 278 14.41 10.94 18.67
CA GLY A 278 15.08 9.88 19.43
C GLY A 278 16.17 9.14 18.65
N LEU A 279 16.23 9.30 17.32
CA LEU A 279 17.28 8.74 16.47
C LEU A 279 18.56 9.58 16.44
N HIS A 280 18.59 10.70 17.16
CA HIS A 280 19.77 11.54 17.31
C HIS A 280 20.59 11.15 18.54
N PRO A 281 21.92 10.94 18.42
CA PRO A 281 22.68 10.60 17.20
C PRO A 281 22.45 9.13 16.76
N PRO A 282 22.76 8.73 15.50
CA PRO A 282 23.55 9.46 14.49
C PRO A 282 22.72 10.24 13.46
N PHE A 283 21.39 10.27 13.57
CA PHE A 283 20.54 10.95 12.59
C PHE A 283 20.05 12.31 13.10
N VAL A 284 20.01 13.30 12.20
CA VAL A 284 19.52 14.65 12.48
C VAL A 284 18.21 14.84 11.72
N LEU A 285 17.20 15.37 12.42
CA LEU A 285 15.92 15.76 11.84
C LEU A 285 15.86 17.29 11.72
N ASP A 286 15.78 17.79 10.49
CA ASP A 286 15.48 19.17 10.18
C ASP A 286 13.98 19.36 9.92
N MET A 287 13.40 20.34 10.60
CA MET A 287 11.97 20.69 10.53
C MET A 287 11.79 22.18 10.26
N SER A 288 12.76 22.81 9.61
CA SER A 288 12.73 24.24 9.29
C SER A 288 11.59 24.60 8.32
N SER A 289 11.13 23.62 7.54
CA SER A 289 9.97 23.72 6.64
C SER A 289 8.70 23.16 7.29
N SER A 290 7.59 23.87 7.12
CA SER A 290 6.26 23.41 7.52
C SER A 290 5.64 22.40 6.54
N MET A 291 6.19 22.27 5.33
CA MET A 291 5.63 21.43 4.27
C MET A 291 6.21 20.01 4.27
N ARG A 292 7.50 19.88 4.55
CA ARG A 292 8.25 18.63 4.56
C ARG A 292 9.40 18.70 5.56
N TRP A 293 9.83 17.56 6.08
CA TRP A 293 11.00 17.46 6.94
C TRP A 293 12.15 16.77 6.20
N LYS A 294 13.37 17.01 6.65
CA LYS A 294 14.57 16.37 6.12
C LYS A 294 15.27 15.59 7.20
N MET A 295 15.71 14.38 6.91
CA MET A 295 16.48 13.55 7.82
C MET A 295 17.80 13.13 7.16
N PHE A 296 18.91 13.27 7.87
CA PHE A 296 20.25 12.98 7.34
C PHE A 296 21.21 12.54 8.45
N LYS A 297 22.36 11.95 8.09
CA LYS A 297 23.38 11.56 9.08
C LYS A 297 24.15 12.77 9.59
N SER A 298 24.43 12.82 10.89
CA SER A 298 25.25 13.85 11.52
C SER A 298 26.70 13.82 11.00
N THR A 299 27.22 12.64 10.67
CA THR A 299 28.53 12.40 10.05
C THR A 299 28.38 11.69 8.71
N GLY A 300 29.31 11.93 7.76
CA GLY A 300 29.23 11.37 6.40
C GLY A 300 28.27 12.10 5.45
N SER A 301 27.60 13.17 5.90
CA SER A 301 26.81 14.06 5.05
C SER A 301 27.55 15.37 4.79
N ALA A 302 27.45 15.94 3.58
CA ALA A 302 28.03 17.21 3.16
C ALA A 302 27.13 18.42 3.50
N SER A 303 27.73 19.49 4.03
CA SER A 303 27.01 20.74 4.30
C SER A 303 26.53 21.42 3.02
N ILE A 304 25.35 22.01 3.04
CA ILE A 304 24.79 22.79 1.92
C ILE A 304 24.43 24.21 2.40
N PRO A 305 25.38 25.14 2.55
CA PRO A 305 25.05 26.50 2.99
C PRO A 305 24.10 27.20 2.00
N PRO A 306 23.14 28.02 2.47
CA PRO A 306 22.90 28.43 3.86
C PRO A 306 21.95 27.51 4.65
N TYR A 307 21.63 26.34 4.12
CA TYR A 307 20.62 25.46 4.70
C TYR A 307 21.14 24.74 5.95
N SER A 308 20.23 24.44 6.88
CA SER A 308 20.51 23.72 8.13
C SER A 308 20.64 22.20 7.93
N TRP A 309 20.16 21.68 6.80
CA TRP A 309 20.29 20.27 6.43
C TRP A 309 21.55 19.97 5.61
N ARG A 310 21.87 18.68 5.48
CA ARG A 310 23.09 18.18 4.82
C ARG A 310 22.74 17.11 3.79
N PHE A 311 23.54 17.02 2.74
CA PHE A 311 23.42 16.04 1.66
C PHE A 311 24.17 14.74 1.97
N PRO A 312 23.63 13.55 1.64
CA PRO A 312 22.26 13.31 1.17
C PRO A 312 21.27 13.31 2.33
N PHE A 313 19.99 13.48 2.00
CA PHE A 313 18.89 13.47 2.97
C PHE A 313 17.70 12.68 2.45
N LEU A 314 16.91 12.18 3.40
CA LEU A 314 15.56 11.66 3.21
C LEU A 314 14.57 12.83 3.34
N ASP A 315 13.77 13.07 2.32
CA ASP A 315 12.61 13.95 2.35
C ASP A 315 11.38 13.20 2.90
N ILE A 316 10.87 13.72 4.02
CA ILE A 316 9.67 13.26 4.70
C ILE A 316 8.55 14.23 4.34
N ASN A 317 7.82 13.89 3.29
CA ASN A 317 6.67 14.63 2.80
C ASN A 317 5.42 14.26 3.59
N PHE A 318 4.50 15.20 3.77
CA PHE A 318 3.24 14.94 4.45
C PHE A 318 2.08 14.88 3.48
N TYR A 319 1.12 13.99 3.75
CA TYR A 319 -0.11 13.89 2.98
C TYR A 319 -1.35 13.94 3.88
N HIS A 320 -2.41 14.49 3.33
CA HIS A 320 -3.76 14.45 3.88
C HIS A 320 -4.55 13.32 3.22
N ARG A 321 -5.61 12.87 3.88
CA ARG A 321 -6.54 11.88 3.31
C ARG A 321 -7.95 12.10 3.79
N ASN A 322 -8.91 11.70 2.96
CA ASN A 322 -10.31 11.53 3.35
C ASN A 322 -10.82 10.15 2.92
N ALA A 323 -12.14 9.95 2.88
CA ALA A 323 -12.73 8.68 2.47
C ALA A 323 -12.39 8.26 1.04
N THR A 324 -12.10 9.22 0.15
CA THR A 324 -12.01 9.01 -1.29
C THR A 324 -10.64 9.33 -1.88
N HIS A 325 -9.84 10.21 -1.25
CA HIS A 325 -8.59 10.70 -1.81
C HIS A 325 -7.45 10.78 -0.79
N VAL A 326 -6.23 10.79 -1.32
CA VAL A 326 -4.96 11.10 -0.64
C VAL A 326 -4.31 12.25 -1.40
N TRP A 327 -3.76 13.25 -0.71
CA TRP A 327 -3.13 14.39 -1.38
C TRP A 327 -1.98 15.03 -0.61
N ASP A 328 -1.08 15.66 -1.36
CA ASP A 328 0.11 16.30 -0.79
C ASP A 328 -0.22 17.53 0.08
N ASN A 329 0.56 17.74 1.15
CA ASN A 329 0.46 18.88 2.04
C ASN A 329 1.01 20.19 1.44
N ASP A 330 1.94 20.09 0.48
CA ASP A 330 2.54 21.22 -0.20
C ASP A 330 1.54 21.85 -1.19
N GLN A 331 0.94 22.95 -0.77
CA GLN A 331 -0.09 23.67 -1.54
C GLN A 331 0.39 24.14 -2.92
N ARG A 332 1.71 24.21 -3.16
CA ARG A 332 2.29 24.63 -4.45
C ARG A 332 2.14 23.55 -5.52
N ILE A 333 2.09 22.28 -5.10
CA ILE A 333 2.03 21.12 -5.99
C ILE A 333 0.78 20.26 -5.76
N PHE A 334 0.01 20.53 -4.70
CA PHE A 334 -1.18 19.78 -4.29
C PHE A 334 -2.11 19.44 -5.46
N SER A 335 -2.42 20.38 -6.36
CA SER A 335 -3.33 20.15 -7.49
C SER A 335 -2.86 19.06 -8.45
N SER A 336 -1.55 18.85 -8.54
CA SER A 336 -0.97 17.76 -9.32
C SER A 336 -1.04 16.45 -8.54
N PHE A 337 -0.95 16.49 -7.22
CA PHE A 337 -0.78 15.32 -6.35
C PHE A 337 -2.03 15.01 -5.53
N ILE A 338 -3.14 14.74 -6.22
CA ILE A 338 -4.40 14.25 -5.64
C ILE A 338 -4.71 12.88 -6.22
N TYR A 339 -4.69 11.85 -5.38
CA TYR A 339 -4.86 10.47 -5.77
C TYR A 339 -6.17 9.89 -5.25
N PRO A 340 -6.91 9.11 -6.05
CA PRO A 340 -7.92 8.21 -5.51
C PRO A 340 -7.32 7.33 -4.40
N ARG A 341 -8.02 7.23 -3.28
CA ARG A 341 -7.53 6.54 -2.08
C ARG A 341 -7.22 5.08 -2.36
N ASP A 342 -7.99 4.42 -3.22
CA ASP A 342 -7.81 3.01 -3.57
C ASP A 342 -6.59 2.75 -4.45
N TRP A 343 -6.06 3.77 -5.16
CA TRP A 343 -4.78 3.68 -5.87
C TRP A 343 -3.61 3.66 -4.91
N ILE A 344 -3.74 4.33 -3.76
CA ILE A 344 -2.68 4.39 -2.74
C ILE A 344 -2.84 3.28 -1.71
N LEU A 345 -4.03 3.10 -1.14
CA LEU A 345 -4.29 2.28 0.06
C LEU A 345 -5.16 1.03 -0.22
N PRO A 346 -4.95 -0.08 0.54
CA PRO A 346 -3.84 -0.28 1.47
C PRO A 346 -2.53 -0.39 0.69
N LEU A 347 -1.45 -0.04 1.36
CA LEU A 347 -0.13 -0.04 0.77
C LEU A 347 0.29 -1.45 0.36
N THR A 348 1.19 -1.50 -0.63
CA THR A 348 1.94 -2.69 -1.00
C THR A 348 3.42 -2.48 -0.71
N THR A 349 4.27 -3.39 -1.17
CA THR A 349 5.72 -3.23 -1.18
C THR A 349 6.27 -3.39 -2.59
N ARG A 350 7.35 -2.67 -2.88
CA ARG A 350 8.09 -2.78 -4.15
C ARG A 350 9.60 -2.82 -3.89
N PRO A 351 10.39 -3.43 -4.80
CA PRO A 351 11.83 -3.50 -4.65
C PRO A 351 12.45 -2.10 -4.80
N PHE A 352 13.42 -1.81 -3.95
CA PHE A 352 14.25 -0.62 -4.00
C PHE A 352 15.64 -0.95 -3.44
N HIS A 353 16.63 -1.05 -4.30
CA HIS A 353 18.05 -1.22 -3.95
C HIS A 353 18.27 -2.38 -2.95
N GLY A 354 17.77 -3.56 -3.31
CA GLY A 354 17.82 -4.78 -2.49
C GLY A 354 16.83 -4.84 -1.32
N ARG A 355 16.01 -3.80 -1.11
CA ARG A 355 15.01 -3.72 -0.03
C ARG A 355 13.60 -3.83 -0.60
N TRP A 356 12.64 -4.14 0.28
CA TRP A 356 11.21 -4.12 -0.03
C TRP A 356 10.54 -3.01 0.76
N TRP A 357 10.35 -1.86 0.13
CA TRP A 357 9.81 -0.69 0.79
C TRP A 357 8.32 -0.48 0.50
N PRO A 358 7.59 0.15 1.43
CA PRO A 358 6.18 0.47 1.23
C PRO A 358 5.96 1.35 -0.01
N ALA A 359 4.94 1.01 -0.79
CA ALA A 359 4.57 1.71 -2.02
C ALA A 359 3.03 1.83 -2.14
N PRO A 360 2.53 2.76 -2.97
CA PRO A 360 1.12 2.80 -3.35
C PRO A 360 0.64 1.44 -3.88
N ARG A 361 -0.62 1.08 -3.59
CA ARG A 361 -1.26 -0.14 -4.10
C ARG A 361 -1.05 -0.30 -5.61
N ASP A 362 -1.35 0.75 -6.36
CA ASP A 362 -1.18 0.82 -7.81
C ASP A 362 -0.15 1.91 -8.16
N ALA A 363 1.12 1.50 -8.15
CA ALA A 363 2.24 2.40 -8.39
C ALA A 363 2.21 3.02 -9.80
N GLU A 364 1.75 2.30 -10.83
CA GLU A 364 1.69 2.86 -12.18
C GLU A 364 0.64 3.96 -12.27
N LYS A 365 -0.57 3.75 -11.74
CA LYS A 365 -1.61 4.79 -11.76
C LYS A 365 -1.18 6.02 -10.98
N ALA A 366 -0.59 5.83 -9.80
CA ALA A 366 -0.04 6.93 -9.00
C ALA A 366 1.04 7.70 -9.77
N LEU A 367 1.95 7.01 -10.46
CA LEU A 367 3.00 7.68 -11.23
C LEU A 367 2.48 8.35 -12.51
N ARG A 368 1.61 7.69 -13.29
CA ARG A 368 1.11 8.21 -14.56
C ARG A 368 0.26 9.47 -14.42
N LEU A 369 -0.29 9.74 -13.24
CA LEU A 369 -0.97 11.01 -12.97
C LEU A 369 -0.03 12.21 -13.12
N ASN A 370 1.25 12.05 -12.75
CA ASN A 370 2.20 13.16 -12.63
C ASN A 370 3.40 13.05 -13.57
N TYR A 371 3.67 11.85 -14.09
CA TYR A 371 4.92 11.55 -14.78
C TYR A 371 4.70 10.81 -16.09
N GLN A 372 5.49 11.18 -17.09
CA GLN A 372 5.68 10.38 -18.29
C GLN A 372 6.67 9.25 -17.97
N ILE A 373 6.17 8.15 -17.43
CA ILE A 373 7.04 7.10 -16.85
C ILE A 373 7.94 6.37 -17.86
N ASP A 374 7.61 6.43 -19.14
CA ASP A 374 8.40 5.88 -20.25
C ASP A 374 9.52 6.84 -20.74
N THR A 375 9.49 8.10 -20.25
CA THR A 375 10.47 9.14 -20.52
C THR A 375 11.44 9.26 -19.34
N CYS A 376 12.73 9.20 -19.64
CA CYS A 376 13.80 9.39 -18.68
C CYS A 376 14.13 10.88 -18.62
N TYR A 377 13.91 11.48 -17.46
CA TYR A 377 13.94 12.91 -17.22
C TYR A 377 14.85 13.19 -16.03
N THR A 378 15.78 14.15 -16.17
CA THR A 378 16.82 14.42 -15.17
C THR A 378 16.36 15.23 -13.96
N GLY A 379 15.14 15.76 -13.98
CA GLY A 379 14.71 16.75 -12.98
C GLY A 379 15.25 18.14 -13.30
N TYR A 380 14.51 19.16 -12.86
CA TYR A 380 14.92 20.57 -12.90
C TYR A 380 15.66 21.01 -11.63
N TYR A 381 15.76 20.16 -10.61
CA TYR A 381 16.33 20.50 -9.31
C TYR A 381 17.51 19.58 -8.97
N SER A 382 18.53 20.10 -8.28
CA SER A 382 19.59 19.30 -7.66
C SER A 382 19.49 19.47 -6.15
N HIS A 383 19.21 18.40 -5.43
CA HIS A 383 19.15 18.43 -3.97
C HIS A 383 20.54 18.53 -3.35
N ARG A 384 21.57 18.01 -4.03
CA ARG A 384 22.98 18.20 -3.64
C ARG A 384 23.42 19.65 -3.56
N LEU A 385 22.87 20.50 -4.42
CA LEU A 385 23.26 21.92 -4.55
C LEU A 385 22.15 22.88 -4.16
N GLU A 386 20.96 22.38 -3.83
CA GLU A 386 19.75 23.15 -3.51
C GLU A 386 19.48 24.28 -4.53
N ARG A 387 19.55 23.94 -5.83
CA ARG A 387 19.35 24.89 -6.93
C ARG A 387 18.77 24.24 -8.19
N LEU A 388 18.24 25.08 -9.06
CA LEU A 388 17.78 24.68 -10.39
C LEU A 388 18.95 24.19 -11.26
N LYS A 389 18.70 23.17 -12.07
CA LYS A 389 19.63 22.61 -13.06
C LYS A 389 18.94 22.48 -14.41
N ALA A 390 19.74 22.40 -15.48
CA ALA A 390 19.22 22.20 -16.82
C ALA A 390 18.60 20.80 -16.96
N GLU A 391 17.42 20.76 -17.58
CA GLU A 391 16.68 19.52 -17.79
C GLU A 391 17.13 18.83 -19.08
N ARG A 392 17.11 17.50 -19.05
CA ARG A 392 17.30 16.64 -20.21
C ARG A 392 16.27 15.52 -20.18
N THR A 393 15.76 15.18 -21.36
CA THR A 393 14.80 14.10 -21.56
C THR A 393 15.26 13.19 -22.69
N VAL A 394 15.08 11.89 -22.48
CA VAL A 394 15.28 10.85 -23.51
C VAL A 394 14.23 9.75 -23.32
N PRO A 395 13.83 9.02 -24.37
CA PRO A 395 13.10 7.77 -24.19
C PRO A 395 13.93 6.81 -23.31
N CYS A 396 13.33 6.23 -22.27
CA CYS A 396 14.08 5.37 -21.36
C CYS A 396 14.66 4.14 -22.05
N SER A 397 14.00 3.62 -23.09
CA SER A 397 14.51 2.51 -23.91
C SER A 397 15.89 2.78 -24.49
N GLY A 398 16.23 4.04 -24.78
CA GLY A 398 17.55 4.45 -25.27
C GLY A 398 18.68 4.28 -24.25
N LEU A 399 18.37 4.02 -22.98
CA LEU A 399 19.33 3.86 -21.88
C LEU A 399 19.58 2.39 -21.49
N GLN A 400 18.88 1.42 -22.09
CA GLN A 400 18.92 0.01 -21.66
C GLN A 400 20.34 -0.58 -21.66
N GLY A 401 21.20 -0.20 -22.61
CA GLY A 401 22.59 -0.68 -22.68
C GLY A 401 23.53 -0.08 -21.63
N ALA A 402 23.12 1.02 -20.99
CA ALA A 402 23.98 1.77 -20.06
C ALA A 402 23.53 1.69 -18.61
N LEU A 403 22.23 1.45 -18.37
CA LEU A 403 21.61 1.51 -17.07
C LEU A 403 20.61 0.36 -16.86
N PRO A 404 20.46 -0.12 -15.62
CA PRO A 404 19.43 -1.09 -15.28
C PRO A 404 18.03 -0.57 -15.60
N LEU A 405 17.23 -1.32 -16.33
CA LEU A 405 15.83 -0.97 -16.62
C LEU A 405 14.93 -2.19 -16.45
N VAL A 406 13.79 -1.95 -15.80
CA VAL A 406 12.76 -2.97 -15.59
C VAL A 406 11.95 -3.15 -16.87
N LYS A 407 11.89 -4.40 -17.35
CA LYS A 407 10.90 -4.84 -18.34
C LYS A 407 9.78 -5.60 -17.64
N ARG A 408 8.54 -5.35 -18.08
CA ARG A 408 7.34 -5.94 -17.50
C ARG A 408 6.62 -6.82 -18.50
N VAL A 409 6.23 -8.01 -18.06
CA VAL A 409 5.39 -8.93 -18.83
C VAL A 409 4.13 -9.20 -18.03
N VAL A 410 3.00 -8.68 -18.52
CA VAL A 410 1.69 -8.89 -17.91
C VAL A 410 1.17 -10.28 -18.25
N THR A 411 0.58 -10.93 -17.26
CA THR A 411 -0.03 -12.27 -17.32
C THR A 411 -1.48 -12.19 -16.82
N ALA A 412 -2.25 -13.27 -16.98
CA ALA A 412 -3.64 -13.30 -16.49
C ALA A 412 -3.76 -13.07 -14.96
N SER A 413 -2.75 -13.48 -14.19
CA SER A 413 -2.75 -13.47 -12.72
C SER A 413 -1.85 -12.41 -12.08
N GLY A 414 -1.13 -11.61 -12.87
CA GLY A 414 -0.16 -10.64 -12.35
C GLY A 414 0.85 -10.18 -13.40
N CYS A 415 2.06 -9.79 -13.02
CA CYS A 415 3.16 -9.56 -13.95
C CYS A 415 4.51 -10.01 -13.41
N ASN A 416 5.37 -10.36 -14.36
CA ASN A 416 6.80 -10.51 -14.14
C ASN A 416 7.48 -9.18 -14.41
N GLU A 417 8.24 -8.69 -13.44
CA GLU A 417 9.16 -7.59 -13.62
C GLU A 417 10.60 -8.14 -13.60
N THR A 418 11.38 -7.83 -14.63
CA THR A 418 12.77 -8.27 -14.73
C THR A 418 13.66 -7.06 -14.95
N LEU A 419 14.67 -6.87 -14.10
CA LEU A 419 15.65 -5.81 -14.22
C LEU A 419 16.76 -6.25 -15.16
N TYR A 420 17.00 -5.47 -16.22
CA TYR A 420 18.02 -5.76 -17.22
C TYR A 420 19.08 -4.67 -17.28
N LEU A 421 20.34 -5.04 -17.45
CA LEU A 421 21.40 -4.15 -17.95
C LEU A 421 21.89 -4.69 -19.30
N GLY A 422 21.60 -3.98 -20.39
CA GLY A 422 21.70 -4.53 -21.74
C GLY A 422 20.80 -5.77 -21.85
N ASP A 423 21.41 -6.91 -22.13
CA ASP A 423 20.75 -8.22 -22.21
C ASP A 423 20.93 -9.06 -20.93
N ARG A 424 21.70 -8.56 -19.95
CA ARG A 424 21.95 -9.28 -18.69
C ARG A 424 20.80 -9.06 -17.73
N VAL A 425 20.20 -10.16 -17.25
CA VAL A 425 19.24 -10.14 -16.13
C VAL A 425 20.01 -9.88 -14.83
N LEU A 426 19.55 -8.89 -14.06
CA LEU A 426 20.07 -8.58 -12.73
C LEU A 426 19.14 -9.10 -11.63
N GLU A 427 17.84 -8.88 -11.79
CA GLU A 427 16.82 -9.27 -10.81
C GLU A 427 15.53 -9.69 -11.52
N HIS A 428 14.74 -10.55 -10.88
CA HIS A 428 13.46 -10.99 -11.37
C HIS A 428 12.47 -11.13 -10.21
N HIS A 429 11.31 -10.50 -10.35
CA HIS A 429 10.25 -10.47 -9.34
C HIS A 429 8.88 -10.73 -9.96
N TRP A 430 8.08 -11.56 -9.31
CA TRP A 430 6.69 -11.79 -9.68
C TRP A 430 5.74 -10.99 -8.77
N PHE A 431 4.76 -10.33 -9.37
CA PHE A 431 3.74 -9.53 -8.69
C PHE A 431 2.35 -10.07 -9.05
N ASP A 432 1.50 -10.28 -8.05
CA ASP A 432 0.09 -10.60 -8.27
C ASP A 432 -0.69 -9.40 -8.86
N ASN A 433 -1.93 -9.63 -9.25
CA ASN A 433 -2.82 -8.59 -9.82
C ASN A 433 -3.06 -7.37 -8.92
N SER A 434 -2.84 -7.45 -7.61
CA SER A 434 -3.02 -6.32 -6.70
C SER A 434 -1.84 -5.36 -6.69
N LYS A 435 -0.66 -5.82 -7.13
CA LYS A 435 0.60 -5.08 -7.17
C LYS A 435 1.11 -4.84 -8.59
N CYS A 436 0.62 -5.66 -9.51
CA CYS A 436 0.88 -5.53 -10.92
C CYS A 436 -0.02 -4.45 -11.51
N ALA A 437 0.58 -3.45 -12.11
CA ALA A 437 -0.20 -2.49 -12.84
C ALA A 437 -0.67 -3.09 -14.16
N ARG A 438 -1.99 -3.18 -14.30
CA ARG A 438 -2.62 -3.44 -15.58
C ARG A 438 -2.75 -2.09 -16.24
N GLY A 439 -1.87 -1.80 -17.21
CA GLY A 439 -2.11 -0.71 -18.15
C GLY A 439 -3.57 -0.76 -18.60
N TYR A 440 -4.23 0.40 -18.66
CA TYR A 440 -5.60 0.49 -19.13
C TYR A 440 -5.71 -0.22 -20.49
N GLY A 441 -6.48 -1.30 -20.52
CA GLY A 441 -7.03 -1.86 -21.76
C GLY A 441 -8.23 -1.04 -22.21
#